data_AF-A0A084WFK7-F1
#
_entry.id   AF-A0A084WFK7-F1
#
_cell.length_a   1.000
_cell.length_b   1.000
_cell.length_c   1.000
_cell.angle_alpha   90.00
_cell.angle_beta   90.00
_cell.angle_gamma   90.00
#
_symmetry.space_group_name_H-M   'P 1'
#
loop_
_entity.id
_entity.type
_entity.pdbx_description
1 polymer ?
#
loop_
_entity_poly.entity_id
_entity_poly.type
_entity_poly.pdbx_seq_one_letter_code
_entity_poly.pdbx_strand_id
1 'polypeptide(L)'
;MSSGSVLLLTVLLIGYIYWSLAQPTNIFEIRCKLKKPVKDAHIVCPHGVFIDPCGMEECIRGPGDLCGNTKYDIVLYGQCDHDLLCCNSRCRGCTAQGVCFDEPCHPPKQHGMQHRSDPYMPLRNPNPLYALLDYYGGE
;
A
#
# COMPACT_ATOMS: atom_id res chain seq x y z
N MET A 1 -28.95 47.65 25.84
CA MET A 1 -27.89 46.63 25.69
C MET A 1 -26.89 47.16 24.68
N SER A 2 -25.61 47.26 25.05
CA SER A 2 -24.56 47.90 24.23
C SER A 2 -24.21 47.04 23.02
N SER A 3 -24.22 47.61 21.82
CA SER A 3 -23.92 46.92 20.56
C SER A 3 -22.52 46.29 20.55
N GLY A 4 -21.56 46.88 21.28
CA GLY A 4 -20.19 46.35 21.40
C GLY A 4 -20.11 45.01 22.13
N SER A 5 -20.95 44.80 23.15
CA SER A 5 -20.97 43.55 23.91
C SER A 5 -21.53 42.39 23.08
N VAL A 6 -22.49 42.69 22.19
CA VAL A 6 -23.09 41.69 21.29
C VAL A 6 -22.09 41.28 20.20
N LEU A 7 -21.36 42.23 19.62
CA LEU A 7 -20.32 41.96 18.61
C LEU A 7 -19.16 41.11 19.15
N LEU A 8 -18.76 41.34 20.40
CA LEU A 8 -17.66 40.59 21.00
C LEU A 8 -18.06 39.13 21.26
N LEU A 9 -19.30 38.92 21.71
CA LEU A 9 -19.88 37.60 21.91
C LEU A 9 -20.01 36.80 20.61
N THR A 10 -20.44 37.43 19.51
CA THR A 10 -20.57 36.75 18.23
C THR A 10 -19.21 36.33 17.66
N VAL A 11 -18.19 37.19 17.77
CA VAL A 11 -16.82 36.85 17.32
C VAL A 11 -16.24 35.69 18.13
N LEU A 12 -16.42 35.68 19.45
CA LEU A 12 -15.97 34.59 20.31
C LEU A 12 -16.69 33.27 20.00
N LEU A 13 -18.00 33.32 19.77
CA LEU A 13 -18.79 32.15 19.38
C LEU A 13 -18.34 31.60 18.03
N ILE A 14 -18.14 32.46 17.03
CA ILE A 14 -17.67 32.03 15.70
C ILE A 14 -16.26 31.44 15.79
N GLY A 15 -15.35 32.05 16.55
CA GLY A 15 -14.02 31.53 16.78
C GLY A 15 -14.02 30.17 17.48
N TYR A 16 -14.85 30.00 18.51
CA TYR A 16 -15.00 28.73 19.23
C TYR A 16 -15.58 27.63 18.34
N ILE A 17 -16.62 27.94 17.57
CA ILE A 17 -17.24 27.01 16.61
C ILE A 17 -16.22 26.61 15.55
N TYR A 18 -15.48 27.56 14.97
CA TYR A 18 -14.44 27.28 13.97
C TYR A 18 -13.33 26.37 14.52
N TRP A 19 -12.90 26.59 15.78
CA TRP A 19 -11.90 25.76 16.43
C TRP A 19 -12.43 24.35 16.76
N SER A 20 -13.70 24.24 17.12
CA SER A 20 -14.38 22.96 17.37
C SER A 20 -14.61 22.15 16.09
N LEU A 21 -14.76 22.82 14.95
CA LEU A 21 -14.92 22.25 13.61
C LEU A 21 -13.61 22.06 12.86
N ALA A 22 -12.47 22.34 13.49
CA ALA A 22 -11.16 21.95 12.95
C ALA A 22 -11.10 20.41 12.89
N GLN A 23 -11.57 19.88 11.76
CA GLN A 23 -11.59 18.48 11.42
C GLN A 23 -10.18 17.88 11.45
N PRO A 24 -10.05 16.55 11.61
CA PRO A 24 -8.75 15.87 11.52
C PRO A 24 -8.06 16.30 10.22
N THR A 25 -6.89 16.91 10.35
CA THR A 25 -6.15 17.50 9.22
C THR A 25 -5.46 16.45 8.35
N ASN A 26 -5.50 15.17 8.77
CA ASN A 26 -4.80 14.09 8.08
C ASN A 26 -5.78 13.04 7.51
N ILE A 27 -5.68 12.86 6.19
CA ILE A 27 -6.45 11.86 5.41
C ILE A 27 -6.24 10.45 5.97
N PHE A 28 -5.05 10.14 6.51
CA PHE A 28 -4.76 8.85 7.13
C PHE A 28 -5.69 8.55 8.30
N GLU A 29 -5.85 9.52 9.21
CA GLU A 29 -6.65 9.35 10.42
C GLU A 29 -8.13 9.16 10.11
N ILE A 30 -8.64 9.90 9.10
CA ILE A 30 -10.00 9.75 8.61
C ILE A 30 -10.23 8.34 8.05
N ARG A 31 -9.29 7.83 7.24
CA ARG A 31 -9.38 6.48 6.67
C ARG A 31 -9.35 5.40 7.76
N CYS A 32 -8.48 5.53 8.75
CA CYS A 32 -8.44 4.61 9.88
C CYS A 32 -9.75 4.59 10.66
N LYS A 33 -10.38 5.74 10.91
CA LYS A 33 -11.67 5.82 11.63
C LYS A 33 -12.86 5.25 10.85
N LEU A 34 -12.81 5.32 9.51
CA LEU A 34 -13.89 4.83 8.64
C LEU A 34 -13.77 3.33 8.32
N LYS A 35 -12.58 2.75 8.48
CA LYS A 35 -12.34 1.34 8.17
C LYS A 35 -13.01 0.45 9.21
N LYS A 36 -13.67 -0.60 8.72
CA LYS A 36 -14.35 -1.60 9.57
C LYS A 36 -13.41 -2.77 9.82
N PRO A 37 -13.24 -3.21 11.07
CA PRO A 37 -12.42 -4.37 11.37
C PRO A 37 -13.08 -5.64 10.81
N VAL A 38 -12.25 -6.60 10.39
CA VAL A 38 -12.72 -7.93 10.01
C VAL A 38 -13.17 -8.66 11.27
N LYS A 39 -14.43 -9.09 11.32
CA LYS A 39 -14.92 -9.93 12.42
C LYS A 39 -14.40 -11.34 12.24
N ASP A 40 -13.90 -11.93 13.32
CA ASP A 40 -13.40 -13.31 13.35
C ASP A 40 -12.31 -13.58 12.29
N ALA A 41 -11.33 -12.66 12.21
CA ALA A 41 -10.30 -12.67 11.16
C ALA A 41 -9.55 -14.01 11.06
N HIS A 42 -9.30 -14.69 12.17
CA HIS A 42 -8.65 -16.01 12.17
C HIS A 42 -9.43 -17.12 11.44
N ILE A 43 -10.75 -16.98 11.31
CA ILE A 43 -11.62 -17.94 10.63
C ILE A 43 -11.86 -17.50 9.18
N VAL A 44 -12.02 -16.19 8.98
CA VAL A 44 -12.42 -15.62 7.69
C VAL A 44 -11.23 -15.47 6.74
N CYS A 45 -10.01 -15.26 7.24
CA CYS A 45 -8.84 -14.97 6.43
C CYS A 45 -8.09 -16.24 6.00
N PRO A 46 -8.11 -16.63 4.71
CA PRO A 46 -7.52 -17.89 4.24
C PRO A 46 -5.99 -17.90 4.27
N HIS A 47 -5.37 -16.72 4.15
CA HIS A 47 -3.91 -16.55 4.10
C HIS A 47 -3.34 -16.04 5.43
N GLY A 48 -4.16 -15.99 6.48
CA GLY A 48 -3.77 -15.43 7.77
C GLY A 48 -4.13 -13.95 7.93
N VAL A 49 -3.69 -13.38 9.05
CA VAL A 49 -4.12 -12.07 9.54
C VAL A 49 -2.88 -11.22 9.81
N PHE A 50 -2.95 -9.93 9.48
CA PHE A 50 -1.92 -8.96 9.84
C PHE A 50 -2.56 -7.75 10.54
N ILE A 51 -1.75 -7.02 11.29
CA ILE A 51 -2.16 -5.76 11.92
C ILE A 51 -1.81 -4.64 10.95
N ASP A 52 -2.84 -3.93 10.51
CA ASP A 52 -2.69 -2.84 9.56
C ASP A 52 -2.03 -1.60 10.21
N PRO A 53 -1.62 -0.58 9.42
CA PRO A 53 -1.06 0.66 9.95
C PRO A 53 -2.00 1.45 10.87
N CYS A 54 -3.30 1.14 10.87
CA CYS A 54 -4.30 1.73 11.75
C CYS A 54 -4.46 0.95 13.08
N GLY A 55 -3.76 -0.18 13.24
CA GLY A 55 -3.83 -1.04 14.42
C GLY A 55 -5.01 -2.02 14.43
N MET A 56 -5.62 -2.29 13.27
CA MET A 56 -6.75 -3.20 13.12
C MET A 56 -6.32 -4.50 12.43
N GLU A 57 -6.96 -5.61 12.80
CA GLU A 57 -6.75 -6.90 12.15
C GLU A 57 -7.41 -6.92 10.76
N GLU A 58 -6.62 -7.30 9.76
CA GLU A 58 -7.05 -7.45 8.38
C GLU A 58 -6.48 -8.73 7.76
N CYS A 59 -7.19 -9.26 6.76
CA CYS A 59 -6.75 -10.45 6.05
C CYS A 59 -5.55 -10.16 5.15
N ILE A 60 -4.57 -11.06 5.21
CA ILE A 60 -3.47 -11.10 4.24
C ILE A 60 -4.05 -11.42 2.85
N ARG A 61 -3.53 -10.73 1.83
CA ARG A 61 -3.94 -10.85 0.43
C ARG A 61 -3.18 -11.94 -0.29
N GLY A 62 -3.90 -12.72 -1.09
CA GLY A 62 -3.38 -13.84 -1.87
C GLY A 62 -2.89 -13.42 -3.26
N PRO A 63 -2.43 -14.37 -4.08
CA PRO A 63 -1.90 -14.09 -5.42
C PRO A 63 -3.00 -13.51 -6.33
N GLY A 64 -2.70 -12.38 -6.99
CA GLY A 64 -3.63 -11.68 -7.88
C GLY A 64 -4.57 -10.67 -7.19
N ASP A 65 -4.68 -10.72 -5.87
CA ASP A 65 -5.48 -9.77 -5.09
C ASP A 65 -4.89 -8.36 -5.13
N LEU A 66 -5.74 -7.36 -4.88
CA LEU A 66 -5.32 -5.97 -4.77
C LEU A 66 -4.42 -5.77 -3.55
N CYS A 67 -3.40 -4.93 -3.69
CA CYS A 67 -2.45 -4.63 -2.62
C CYS A 67 -1.90 -3.20 -2.70
N GLY A 68 -1.36 -2.73 -1.58
CA GLY A 68 -0.68 -1.45 -1.47
C GLY A 68 0.80 -1.59 -1.08
N ASN A 69 1.65 -0.72 -1.60
CA ASN A 69 3.08 -0.63 -1.21
C ASN A 69 3.34 0.43 -0.14
N THR A 70 2.53 1.48 -0.10
CA THR A 70 2.66 2.56 0.90
C THR A 70 1.74 2.32 2.08
N LYS A 71 2.04 2.91 3.25
CA LYS A 71 1.17 2.82 4.43
C LYS A 71 -0.28 3.25 4.14
N TYR A 72 -0.48 4.25 3.28
CA TYR A 72 -1.81 4.72 2.90
C TYR A 72 -2.56 3.72 2.03
N ASP A 73 -1.84 3.06 1.11
CA ASP A 73 -2.42 2.09 0.18
C ASP A 73 -2.68 0.75 0.86
N ILE A 74 -1.82 0.34 1.80
CA ILE A 74 -2.04 -0.87 2.61
C ILE A 74 -3.35 -0.75 3.38
N VAL A 75 -3.68 0.44 3.90
CA VAL A 75 -4.95 0.64 4.60
C VAL A 75 -6.17 0.44 3.69
N LEU A 76 -6.06 0.74 2.38
CA LEU A 76 -7.17 0.57 1.42
C LEU A 76 -7.22 -0.81 0.77
N TYR A 77 -6.08 -1.32 0.34
CA TYR A 77 -5.99 -2.49 -0.52
C TYR A 77 -5.52 -3.74 0.25
N GLY A 78 -4.81 -3.54 1.35
CA GLY A 78 -4.24 -4.61 2.16
C GLY A 78 -2.79 -4.94 1.80
N GLN A 79 -2.22 -5.86 2.55
CA GLN A 79 -0.86 -6.34 2.42
C GLN A 79 -0.84 -7.75 1.83
N CYS A 80 0.11 -8.03 0.94
CA CYS A 80 0.34 -9.36 0.39
C CYS A 80 0.97 -10.31 1.42
N ASP A 81 0.79 -11.61 1.19
CA ASP A 81 1.51 -12.66 1.91
C ASP A 81 3.04 -12.49 1.80
N HIS A 82 3.79 -13.06 2.74
CA HIS A 82 5.24 -12.88 2.86
C HIS A 82 6.01 -13.38 1.63
N ASP A 83 5.46 -14.35 0.92
CA ASP A 83 6.04 -14.90 -0.32
C ASP A 83 5.62 -14.13 -1.58
N LEU A 84 4.77 -13.11 -1.44
CA LEU A 84 4.18 -12.36 -2.55
C LEU A 84 4.64 -10.89 -2.54
N LEU A 85 5.01 -10.40 -3.72
CA LEU A 85 5.41 -9.00 -3.92
C LEU A 85 4.22 -8.18 -4.43
N CYS A 86 3.97 -7.02 -3.85
CA CYS A 86 2.95 -6.11 -4.35
C CYS A 86 3.45 -5.27 -5.54
N CYS A 87 2.88 -5.51 -6.72
CA CYS A 87 3.25 -4.87 -7.98
C CYS A 87 2.03 -4.46 -8.79
N ASN A 88 2.02 -3.23 -9.33
CA ASN A 88 0.89 -2.66 -10.08
C ASN A 88 -0.44 -2.87 -9.34
N SER A 89 -0.45 -2.56 -8.04
CA SER A 89 -1.58 -2.75 -7.12
C SER A 89 -2.08 -4.20 -6.98
N ARG A 90 -1.29 -5.21 -7.35
CA ARG A 90 -1.65 -6.63 -7.18
C ARG A 90 -0.52 -7.47 -6.57
N CYS A 91 -0.88 -8.49 -5.80
CA CYS A 91 0.08 -9.44 -5.26
C CYS A 91 0.57 -10.39 -6.37
N ARG A 92 1.89 -10.51 -6.51
CA ARG A 92 2.55 -11.29 -7.56
C ARG A 92 3.60 -12.22 -6.99
N GLY A 93 3.86 -13.31 -7.70
CA GLY A 93 4.70 -14.40 -7.24
C GLY A 93 3.90 -15.67 -7.00
N CYS A 94 4.54 -16.64 -6.35
CA CYS A 94 3.99 -17.97 -6.10
C CYS A 94 3.88 -18.20 -4.60
N THR A 95 2.74 -18.70 -4.16
CA THR A 95 2.60 -19.20 -2.78
C THR A 95 3.32 -20.55 -2.64
N ALA A 96 3.62 -20.95 -1.39
CA ALA A 96 4.17 -22.28 -1.09
C ALA A 96 3.29 -23.45 -1.59
N GLN A 97 2.01 -23.19 -1.86
CA GLN A 97 1.04 -24.16 -2.40
C GLN A 97 1.11 -24.28 -3.94
N GLY A 98 1.97 -23.49 -4.60
CA GLY A 98 2.17 -23.52 -6.05
C GLY A 98 1.16 -22.68 -6.85
N VAL A 99 0.36 -21.84 -6.20
CA VAL A 99 -0.55 -20.90 -6.89
C VAL A 99 0.24 -19.64 -7.21
N CYS A 100 0.42 -19.38 -8.51
CA CYS A 100 1.22 -18.27 -9.02
C CYS A 100 0.38 -17.23 -9.75
N PHE A 101 0.72 -15.96 -9.56
CA PHE A 101 0.23 -14.86 -10.39
C PHE A 101 1.41 -14.17 -11.07
N ASP A 102 1.73 -14.63 -12.28
CA ASP A 102 2.95 -14.32 -13.04
C ASP A 102 2.76 -13.21 -14.08
N GLU A 103 2.03 -12.15 -13.73
CA GLU A 103 2.07 -10.95 -14.57
C GLU A 103 3.39 -10.19 -14.36
N PRO A 104 4.02 -9.65 -15.42
CA PRO A 104 5.25 -8.89 -15.29
C PRO A 104 4.99 -7.56 -14.57
N CYS A 105 5.73 -7.27 -13.48
CA CYS A 105 5.63 -6.02 -12.69
C CYS A 105 5.95 -4.74 -13.50
N HIS A 106 6.33 -4.88 -14.77
CA HIS A 106 6.74 -3.75 -15.59
C HIS A 106 5.56 -2.84 -15.92
N PRO A 107 5.79 -1.51 -16.01
CA PRO A 107 4.86 -0.65 -16.71
C PRO A 107 4.68 -1.16 -18.15
N PRO A 108 3.52 -0.90 -18.79
CA PRO A 108 3.30 -1.29 -20.18
C PRO A 108 4.47 -0.77 -21.03
N LYS A 109 5.13 -1.67 -21.76
CA LYS A 109 6.31 -1.39 -22.58
C LYS A 109 6.06 -0.19 -23.49
N GLN A 110 6.52 1.00 -23.10
CA GLN A 110 6.56 2.14 -24.02
C GLN A 110 7.74 1.98 -25.00
N HIS A 111 8.78 1.25 -24.62
CA HIS A 111 9.95 0.96 -25.47
C HIS A 111 10.37 -0.51 -25.35
N GLY A 112 10.74 -1.11 -26.49
CA GLY A 112 11.04 -2.54 -26.62
C GLY A 112 12.39 -3.01 -26.04
N MET A 113 13.14 -2.15 -25.36
CA MET A 113 14.46 -2.45 -24.80
C MET A 113 14.48 -2.13 -23.31
N GLN A 114 14.57 -3.16 -22.46
CA GLN A 114 14.87 -3.04 -21.03
C GLN A 114 16.38 -2.93 -20.86
N HIS A 115 16.86 -1.84 -20.25
CA HIS A 115 18.26 -1.71 -19.88
C HIS A 115 18.61 -2.69 -18.75
N ARG A 116 19.82 -3.26 -18.79
CA ARG A 116 20.32 -4.19 -17.76
C ARG A 116 20.48 -3.56 -16.38
N SER A 117 20.52 -2.23 -16.32
CA SER A 117 20.53 -1.41 -15.12
C SER A 117 19.13 -1.07 -14.60
N ASP A 118 18.07 -1.61 -15.21
CA ASP A 118 16.70 -1.37 -14.76
C ASP A 118 16.52 -2.01 -13.37
N PRO A 119 16.20 -1.22 -12.33
CA PRO A 119 16.01 -1.73 -10.97
C PRO A 119 14.87 -2.76 -10.85
N TYR A 120 14.04 -2.91 -11.88
CA TYR A 120 12.94 -3.88 -11.94
C TYR A 120 13.29 -5.16 -12.69
N MET A 121 14.57 -5.42 -13.02
CA MET A 121 14.98 -6.70 -13.60
C MET A 121 14.74 -7.81 -12.56
N PRO A 122 13.98 -8.89 -12.87
CA PRO A 122 13.88 -10.02 -11.98
C PRO A 122 15.29 -10.60 -11.77
N LEU A 123 15.62 -10.93 -10.52
CA LEU A 123 16.88 -11.59 -10.16
C LEU A 123 16.92 -12.94 -10.88
N ARG A 124 17.41 -12.96 -12.12
CA ARG A 124 17.70 -14.20 -12.83
C ARG A 124 18.82 -14.85 -12.06
N ASN A 125 18.57 -16.02 -11.47
CA ASN A 125 19.61 -16.92 -11.02
C ASN A 125 20.49 -17.19 -12.26
N PRO A 126 21.66 -16.54 -12.41
CA PRO A 126 22.34 -16.55 -13.69
C PRO A 126 23.00 -17.91 -13.81
N ASN A 127 22.68 -18.62 -14.90
CA ASN A 127 23.45 -19.77 -15.33
C ASN A 127 24.94 -19.40 -15.25
N PRO A 128 25.82 -20.24 -14.66
CA PRO A 128 27.21 -19.86 -14.36
C PRO A 128 28.03 -19.47 -15.60
N LEU A 129 27.56 -19.86 -16.79
CA LEU A 129 28.13 -19.46 -18.08
C LEU A 129 27.92 -17.96 -18.41
N TYR A 130 26.89 -17.31 -17.86
CA TYR A 130 26.64 -15.88 -18.10
C TYR A 130 27.64 -14.96 -17.37
N ALA A 131 28.23 -15.41 -16.25
CA ALA A 131 29.28 -14.66 -15.56
C ALA A 131 30.58 -14.58 -16.38
N LEU A 132 30.85 -15.58 -17.22
CA LEU A 132 32.05 -15.60 -18.06
C LEU A 132 31.96 -14.62 -19.24
N LEU A 133 30.75 -14.40 -19.76
CA LEU A 133 30.49 -13.51 -20.89
C LEU A 133 30.53 -12.03 -20.50
N ASP A 134 30.13 -11.69 -19.27
CA ASP A 134 30.22 -10.31 -18.77
C ASP A 134 31.66 -9.83 -18.55
N TYR A 135 32.62 -10.74 -18.33
CA TYR A 135 34.02 -10.38 -18.14
C TYR A 135 34.71 -9.87 -19.43
N TYR A 136 34.17 -10.21 -20.61
CA TYR A 136 34.75 -9.85 -21.91
C TYR A 136 34.00 -8.75 -22.66
N GLY A 137 32.88 -8.23 -22.13
CA GLY A 137 32.06 -7.21 -22.78
C GLY A 137 32.38 -5.76 -22.37
N GLY A 138 33.53 -5.54 -21.73
CA GLY A 138 33.90 -4.26 -21.10
C GLY A 138 35.08 -3.51 -21.72
N GLU A 139 35.31 -3.66 -23.03
CA GLU A 139 36.15 -2.74 -23.84
C GLU A 139 35.30 -1.92 -24.80
#